data_AF-A0A165P1D2-F1
#
_entry.id   AF-A0A165P1D2-F1
#
_cell.length_a   1.000
_cell.length_b   1.000
_cell.length_c   1.000
_cell.angle_alpha   90.00
_cell.angle_beta   90.00
_cell.angle_gamma   90.00
#
_symmetry.space_group_name_H-M   'P 1'
#
loop_
_entity.id
_entity.type
_entity.pdbx_description
1 polymer ?
#
loop_
_entity_poly.entity_id
_entity_poly.type
_entity_poly.pdbx_seq_one_letter_code
_entity_poly.pdbx_strand_id
1 'polypeptide(L)'
;RGFEVLFLPKFHCKLNPIKQCWGHSKQDYRKCSPSSLETDLERNMLNALAVILLETIRRYFVRAQRFMDAYRRGLSGKQAAWASKKYCGHRMLPNGILDDLEKAGISRDE
;
A
#
# COMPACT_ATOMS: atom_id res chain seq x y z
N ARG A 1 24.88 20.21 -5.01
CA ARG A 1 23.41 19.98 -4.94
C ARG A 1 23.21 18.71 -4.12
N GLY A 2 22.49 18.76 -3.01
CA GLY A 2 22.22 17.59 -2.16
C GLY A 2 20.89 16.93 -2.50
N PHE A 3 20.69 15.67 -2.08
CA PHE A 3 19.44 14.94 -2.23
C PHE A 3 19.04 14.35 -0.88
N GLU A 4 17.75 14.44 -0.54
CA GLU A 4 17.18 13.72 0.59
C GLU A 4 16.80 12.30 0.17
N VAL A 5 17.14 11.32 1.01
CA VAL A 5 16.90 9.90 0.74
C VAL A 5 16.06 9.29 1.85
N LEU A 6 14.94 8.68 1.47
CA LEU A 6 14.11 7.91 2.39
C LEU A 6 14.52 6.43 2.37
N PHE A 7 15.05 5.94 3.48
CA PHE A 7 15.39 4.53 3.64
C PHE A 7 14.15 3.72 4.03
N LEU A 8 13.84 2.68 3.24
CA LEU A 8 12.71 1.78 3.49
C LEU A 8 13.20 0.42 4.01
N PRO A 9 12.57 -0.17 5.04
CA PRO A 9 12.98 -1.47 5.56
C PRO A 9 12.89 -2.59 4.51
N LYS A 10 13.89 -3.48 4.50
CA LYS A 10 13.91 -4.66 3.62
C LYS A 10 12.74 -5.59 3.94
N PHE A 11 12.11 -6.18 2.92
CA PHE A 11 10.94 -7.08 3.07
C PHE A 11 9.67 -6.42 3.64
N HIS A 12 9.61 -5.09 3.71
CA HIS A 12 8.38 -4.36 4.05
C HIS A 12 7.79 -3.62 2.85
N CYS A 13 7.43 -4.34 1.78
CA CYS A 13 6.83 -3.76 0.57
C CYS A 13 5.56 -2.92 0.85
N LYS A 14 4.79 -3.26 1.89
CA LYS A 14 3.64 -2.51 2.42
C LYS A 14 3.96 -1.07 2.87
N LEU A 15 5.23 -0.77 3.17
CA LEU A 15 5.69 0.57 3.54
C LEU A 15 6.14 1.39 2.32
N ASN A 16 6.18 0.79 1.12
CA ASN A 16 6.55 1.48 -0.11
C ASN A 16 5.29 1.79 -0.96
N PRO A 17 4.76 3.02 -0.94
CA PRO A 17 3.51 3.36 -1.62
C PRO A 17 3.59 3.17 -3.14
N ILE A 18 4.77 3.25 -3.76
CA ILE A 18 4.91 3.05 -5.21
C ILE A 18 4.49 1.64 -5.65
N LYS A 19 4.60 0.64 -4.75
CA LYS A 19 4.18 -0.74 -5.04
C LYS A 19 2.67 -0.84 -5.26
N GLN A 20 1.89 -0.01 -4.58
CA GLN A 20 0.44 0.08 -4.79
C GLN A 20 0.11 0.75 -6.12
N CYS A 21 0.85 1.80 -6.50
CA CYS A 21 0.69 2.42 -7.82
C CYS A 21 0.96 1.38 -8.92
N TRP A 22 2.10 0.68 -8.86
CA TRP A 22 2.41 -0.38 -9.83
C TRP A 22 1.36 -1.49 -9.86
N GLY A 23 0.81 -1.87 -8.71
CA GLY A 23 -0.28 -2.85 -8.64
C GLY A 23 -1.54 -2.39 -9.38
N HIS A 24 -1.96 -1.14 -9.16
CA HIS A 24 -3.12 -0.54 -9.82
C HIS A 24 -2.92 -0.42 -11.33
N SER A 25 -1.79 0.16 -11.78
CA SER A 25 -1.51 0.26 -13.22
C SER A 25 -1.42 -1.11 -13.89
N LYS A 26 -0.83 -2.11 -13.23
CA LYS A 26 -0.81 -3.47 -13.79
C LYS A 26 -2.21 -4.07 -13.91
N GLN A 27 -3.12 -3.76 -12.98
CA GLN A 27 -4.51 -4.19 -13.07
C GLN A 27 -5.21 -3.58 -14.28
N ASP A 28 -5.02 -2.29 -14.54
CA ASP A 28 -5.61 -1.62 -15.71
C ASP A 28 -4.96 -2.07 -17.02
N TYR A 29 -3.64 -2.21 -17.05
CA TYR A 29 -2.93 -2.74 -18.20
C TYR A 29 -3.44 -4.13 -18.63
N ARG A 30 -3.75 -5.00 -17.66
CA ARG A 30 -4.29 -6.35 -17.93
C ARG A 30 -5.66 -6.35 -18.61
N LYS A 31 -6.36 -5.22 -18.67
CA LYS A 31 -7.64 -5.07 -19.38
C LYS A 31 -7.42 -4.76 -20.87
N CYS A 32 -6.22 -4.32 -21.26
CA CYS A 32 -5.88 -4.06 -22.65
C CYS A 32 -5.78 -5.38 -23.43
N SER A 33 -6.06 -5.32 -24.74
CA SER A 33 -5.83 -6.44 -25.63
C SER A 33 -4.34 -6.84 -25.64
N PRO A 34 -4.02 -8.14 -25.71
CA PRO A 34 -2.64 -8.58 -25.83
C PRO A 34 -2.04 -8.10 -27.15
N SER A 35 -0.80 -7.60 -27.09
CA SER A 35 0.00 -7.24 -28.26
C SER A 35 1.45 -7.63 -28.02
N SER A 36 2.20 -7.88 -29.08
CA SER A 36 3.65 -8.09 -29.07
C SER A 36 4.42 -6.88 -29.60
N LEU A 37 3.74 -5.87 -30.14
CA LEU A 37 4.36 -4.66 -30.68
C LEU A 37 4.75 -3.72 -29.54
N GLU A 38 6.02 -3.31 -29.53
CA GLU A 38 6.56 -2.42 -28.49
C GLU A 38 5.76 -1.11 -28.35
N THR A 39 5.32 -0.53 -29.48
CA THR A 39 4.51 0.69 -29.51
C THR A 39 3.16 0.53 -28.80
N ASP A 40 2.51 -0.62 -28.94
CA ASP A 40 1.27 -0.92 -28.23
C ASP A 40 1.53 -1.14 -26.74
N LEU A 41 2.61 -1.86 -26.40
CA LEU A 41 2.99 -2.11 -25.00
C LEU A 41 3.28 -0.79 -24.26
N GLU A 42 4.06 0.11 -24.87
CA GLU A 42 4.39 1.43 -24.31
C GLU A 42 3.13 2.29 -24.16
N ARG A 43 2.31 2.39 -25.21
CA ARG A 43 1.05 3.15 -25.16
C ARG A 43 0.11 2.64 -24.07
N ASN A 44 -0.06 1.32 -23.96
CA ASN A 44 -0.91 0.72 -22.95
C ASN A 44 -0.35 0.94 -21.53
N MET A 45 0.97 0.91 -21.36
CA MET A 45 1.64 1.18 -20.09
C MET A 45 1.45 2.64 -19.64
N LEU A 46 1.66 3.60 -20.55
CA LEU A 46 1.44 5.03 -20.27
C LEU A 46 -0.03 5.31 -19.92
N ASN A 47 -0.96 4.74 -20.68
CA ASN A 47 -2.40 4.87 -20.39
C ASN A 47 -2.75 4.28 -19.02
N ALA A 48 -2.24 3.10 -18.68
CA ALA A 48 -2.49 2.46 -17.39
C ALA A 48 -1.85 3.21 -16.20
N LEU A 49 -0.75 3.93 -16.40
CA LEU A 49 -0.19 4.83 -15.39
C LEU A 49 -1.05 6.09 -15.22
N ALA A 50 -1.57 6.65 -16.31
CA ALA A 50 -2.39 7.86 -16.30
C ALA A 50 -3.72 7.71 -15.56
N VAL A 51 -4.24 6.48 -15.41
CA VAL A 51 -5.47 6.20 -14.65
C VAL A 51 -5.30 6.50 -13.15
N ILE A 52 -4.08 6.49 -12.61
CA ILE A 52 -3.86 6.70 -11.17
C ILE A 52 -4.00 8.18 -10.81
N LEU A 53 -5.18 8.54 -10.28
CA LEU A 53 -5.44 9.87 -9.75
C LEU A 53 -4.56 10.22 -8.55
N LEU A 54 -4.25 11.51 -8.39
CA LEU A 54 -3.46 12.04 -7.26
C LEU A 54 -4.07 11.69 -5.90
N GLU A 55 -5.40 11.70 -5.78
CA GLU A 55 -6.10 11.27 -4.57
C GLU A 55 -5.84 9.79 -4.22
N THR A 56 -5.76 8.91 -5.23
CA THR A 56 -5.42 7.50 -5.06
C THR A 56 -3.99 7.34 -4.55
N ILE A 57 -3.05 8.11 -5.11
CA ILE A 57 -1.66 8.14 -4.64
C ILE A 57 -1.61 8.55 -3.17
N ARG A 58 -2.30 9.64 -2.79
CA ARG A 58 -2.39 10.09 -1.38
C ARG A 58 -2.95 9.00 -0.46
N ARG A 59 -3.99 8.26 -0.89
CA ARG A 59 -4.53 7.11 -0.14
C ARG A 59 -3.49 6.01 0.09
N TYR A 60 -2.61 5.75 -0.89
CA TYR A 60 -1.53 4.77 -0.72
C TYR A 60 -0.47 5.21 0.28
N PHE A 61 -0.11 6.49 0.31
CA PHE A 61 0.78 7.04 1.35
C PHE A 61 0.15 6.91 2.74
N VAL A 62 -1.13 7.26 2.89
CA VAL A 62 -1.85 7.11 4.17
C VAL A 62 -1.92 5.64 4.61
N ARG A 63 -2.08 4.70 3.66
CA ARG A 63 -2.02 3.27 3.98
C ARG A 63 -0.64 2.86 4.49
N ALA A 64 0.45 3.30 3.84
CA ALA A 64 1.81 3.00 4.29
C ALA A 64 2.09 3.58 5.69
N GLN A 65 1.60 4.79 5.98
CA GLN A 65 1.70 5.41 7.31
C GLN A 65 0.99 4.60 8.40
N ARG A 66 -0.20 4.04 8.11
CA ARG A 66 -0.90 3.16 9.06
C ARG A 66 -0.15 1.86 9.35
N PHE A 67 0.43 1.24 8.33
CA PHE A 67 1.30 0.08 8.55
C PHE A 67 2.53 0.45 9.40
N MET A 68 3.10 1.64 9.18
CA MET A 68 4.22 2.13 9.97
C MET A 68 3.84 2.36 11.43
N ASP A 69 2.68 2.99 11.69
CA ASP A 69 2.13 3.16 13.04
C ASP A 69 1.85 1.82 13.72
N ALA A 70 1.25 0.87 13.00
CA ALA A 70 1.03 -0.50 13.50
C ALA A 70 2.34 -1.16 13.94
N TYR A 71 3.39 -1.09 13.12
CA TYR A 71 4.69 -1.68 13.47
C TYR A 71 5.37 -0.97 14.63
N ARG A 72 5.26 0.36 14.74
CA ARG A 72 5.76 1.09 15.92
C ARG A 72 5.08 0.67 17.22
N ARG A 73 3.82 0.26 17.14
CA ARG A 73 3.04 -0.30 18.27
C ARG A 73 3.24 -1.80 18.48
N GLY A 74 4.15 -2.43 17.73
CA GLY A 74 4.50 -3.84 17.88
C GLY A 74 3.54 -4.83 17.23
N LEU A 75 2.58 -4.39 16.41
CA LEU A 75 1.64 -5.30 15.74
C LEU A 75 2.36 -6.19 14.72
N SER A 76 1.93 -7.45 14.61
CA SER A 76 2.41 -8.37 13.58
C SER A 76 1.95 -7.94 12.17
N GLY A 77 2.50 -8.55 11.13
CA GLY A 77 2.07 -8.30 9.74
C GLY A 77 0.56 -8.54 9.53
N LYS A 78 0.02 -9.61 10.11
CA LYS A 78 -1.41 -9.98 10.05
C LYS A 78 -2.28 -8.97 10.79
N GLN A 79 -1.88 -8.59 12.01
CA GLN A 79 -2.58 -7.58 12.81
C GLN A 79 -2.58 -6.21 12.11
N ALA A 80 -1.42 -5.78 11.57
CA ALA A 80 -1.30 -4.53 10.84
C ALA A 80 -2.18 -4.50 9.57
N ALA A 81 -2.27 -5.63 8.85
CA ALA A 81 -3.13 -5.76 7.68
C ALA A 81 -4.61 -5.67 8.04
N TRP A 82 -5.02 -6.35 9.12
CA TRP A 82 -6.38 -6.26 9.65
C TRP A 82 -6.72 -4.83 10.10
N ALA A 83 -5.85 -4.21 10.90
CA ALA A 83 -6.03 -2.85 11.41
C ALA A 83 -6.13 -1.83 10.25
N SER A 84 -5.29 -1.98 9.22
CA SER A 84 -5.35 -1.14 8.02
C SER A 84 -6.61 -1.34 7.17
N LYS A 85 -7.27 -2.50 7.29
CA LYS A 85 -8.57 -2.75 6.64
C LYS A 85 -9.72 -2.15 7.44
N LYS A 86 -9.72 -2.32 8.76
CA LYS A 86 -10.75 -1.77 9.68
C LYS A 86 -10.71 -0.25 9.72
N TYR A 87 -9.54 0.36 9.87
CA TYR A 87 -9.36 1.80 10.03
C TYR A 87 -8.89 2.46 8.73
N CYS A 88 -9.78 2.51 7.73
CA CYS A 88 -9.46 3.02 6.38
C CYS A 88 -9.39 4.55 6.26
N GLY A 89 -10.12 5.29 7.09
CA GLY A 89 -10.22 6.76 7.06
C GLY A 89 -9.20 7.51 7.93
N HIS A 90 -8.57 6.84 8.90
CA HIS A 90 -7.62 7.48 9.81
C HIS A 90 -6.17 7.34 9.30
N ARG A 91 -5.31 8.32 9.60
CA ARG A 91 -3.86 8.23 9.32
C ARG A 91 -3.10 7.43 10.39
N MET A 92 -3.66 7.35 11.58
CA MET A 92 -3.12 6.64 12.74
C MET A 92 -4.18 5.70 13.29
N LEU A 93 -3.74 4.61 13.92
CA LEU A 93 -4.60 3.66 14.58
C LEU A 93 -5.10 4.24 15.91
N PRO A 94 -6.33 3.90 16.34
CA PRO A 94 -6.83 4.31 17.64
C PRO A 94 -5.97 3.73 18.77
N ASN A 95 -5.97 4.39 19.94
CA ASN A 95 -5.17 3.93 21.08
C ASN A 95 -5.63 2.54 21.58
N GLY A 96 -6.93 2.24 21.54
CA GLY A 96 -7.50 0.94 21.92
C GLY A 96 -7.37 -0.18 20.89
N ILE A 97 -6.38 -0.10 19.98
CA ILE A 97 -6.22 -1.08 18.89
C ILE A 97 -5.93 -2.51 19.39
N LEU A 98 -5.29 -2.65 20.56
CA LEU A 98 -4.98 -3.97 21.14
C LEU A 98 -6.27 -4.67 21.59
N ASP A 99 -7.15 -3.98 22.31
CA ASP A 99 -8.46 -4.48 22.72
C ASP A 99 -9.32 -4.85 21.51
N ASP A 100 -9.24 -4.05 20.44
CA ASP A 100 -9.92 -4.33 19.18
C ASP A 100 -9.43 -5.60 18.50
N LEU A 101 -8.13 -5.89 18.57
CA LEU A 101 -7.52 -7.09 18.02
C LEU A 101 -7.92 -8.33 18.83
N GLU A 102 -7.94 -8.21 20.16
CA GLU A 102 -8.38 -9.27 21.07
C GLU A 102 -9.86 -9.62 20.83
N LYS A 103 -10.73 -8.61 20.80
CA LYS A 103 -12.16 -8.80 20.47
C LYS A 103 -12.38 -9.43 19.10
N ALA A 104 -11.49 -9.16 18.14
CA ALA A 104 -11.55 -9.74 16.81
C ALA A 104 -10.87 -11.11 16.69
N GLY A 105 -10.30 -11.64 17.78
CA GLY A 105 -9.58 -12.92 17.78
C GLY A 105 -8.32 -12.92 16.92
N ILE A 106 -7.71 -11.76 16.66
CA ILE A 106 -6.52 -11.65 15.81
C ILE A 106 -5.27 -11.77 16.70
N SER A 107 -4.87 -13.00 16.98
CA SER A 107 -3.61 -13.30 17.66
C SER A 107 -2.39 -12.83 16.85
N ARG A 108 -1.28 -12.61 17.56
CA ARG A 108 0.04 -12.70 16.93
C ARG A 108 0.22 -14.18 16.60
N ASP A 109 0.19 -14.55 15.32
CA ASP A 109 0.70 -15.86 14.93
C ASP A 109 2.19 -15.90 15.33
N GLU A 110 2.63 -17.00 15.93
CA GLU A 110 4.05 -17.30 16.26
C GLU A 110 4.91 -17.39 14.98
#